data_AF-A0A081U052-F1
#
_entry.id   AF-A0A081U052-F1
#
_cell.length_a   1.000
_cell.length_b   1.000
_cell.length_c   1.000
_cell.angle_alpha   90.00
_cell.angle_beta   90.00
_cell.angle_gamma   90.00
#
_symmetry.space_group_name_H-M   'P 1'
#
loop_
_entity.id
_entity.type
_entity.pdbx_description
1 polymer ?
#
loop_
_entity_poly.entity_id
_entity_poly.type
_entity_poly.pdbx_seq_one_letter_code
_entity_poly.pdbx_strand_id
1 'polypeptide(L)'
;MDYKKLEELNRLRQSGALTDEEFEQEKQKILNGESRKDTFGISDSSYLGLINLLLLIPTWGWIVSIVAWIIGRDKSEAIAIQGRYIINWLISWAIYMIIVGITLAGNLFGALIGSLSSPLGLLSGSFFTLRALPIILLSAVFFVFPIIGGIKGLNGKTWKYPLSIPFLKSSVSDN
;
A
#
# COMPACT_ATOMS: atom_id res chain seq x y z
N MET A 1 -3.50 -21.75 14.70
CA MET A 1 -4.31 -22.96 14.71
C MET A 1 -4.08 -23.64 16.04
N ASP A 2 -5.00 -23.40 16.96
CA ASP A 2 -4.96 -23.76 18.36
C ASP A 2 -5.65 -25.13 18.49
N TYR A 3 -4.87 -26.16 18.20
CA TYR A 3 -5.34 -27.54 18.19
C TYR A 3 -5.97 -27.96 19.51
N LYS A 4 -5.56 -27.36 20.64
CA LYS A 4 -6.15 -27.64 21.96
C LYS A 4 -7.62 -27.25 22.04
N LYS A 5 -7.99 -26.08 21.48
CA LYS A 5 -9.39 -25.64 21.46
C LYS A 5 -10.24 -26.48 20.52
N LEU A 6 -9.71 -26.87 19.36
CA LEU A 6 -10.40 -27.77 18.43
C LEU A 6 -10.61 -29.16 19.04
N GLU A 7 -9.64 -29.65 19.79
CA GLU A 7 -9.71 -30.94 20.49
C GLU A 7 -10.70 -30.92 21.65
N GLU A 8 -10.75 -29.84 22.43
CA GLU A 8 -11.77 -29.64 23.46
C GLU A 8 -13.19 -29.56 22.88
N LEU A 9 -13.35 -28.82 21.77
CA LEU A 9 -14.63 -28.73 21.06
C LEU A 9 -15.11 -30.11 20.57
N ASN A 10 -14.18 -30.91 20.02
CA ASN A 10 -14.46 -32.27 19.56
C ASN A 10 -14.79 -33.21 20.73
N ARG A 11 -14.14 -33.03 21.89
CA ARG A 11 -14.45 -33.79 23.11
C ARG A 11 -15.86 -33.49 23.61
N LEU A 12 -16.29 -32.23 23.62
CA LEU A 12 -17.64 -31.82 24.04
C LEU A 12 -18.74 -32.39 23.12
N ARG A 13 -18.46 -32.47 21.82
CA ARG A 13 -19.30 -33.17 20.85
C ARG A 13 -19.40 -34.66 21.16
N GLN A 14 -18.26 -35.33 21.37
CA GLN A 14 -18.22 -36.76 21.69
C GLN A 14 -18.90 -37.10 23.03
N SER A 15 -18.87 -36.19 24.01
CA SER A 15 -19.57 -36.37 25.29
C SER A 15 -21.06 -36.08 25.22
N GLY A 16 -21.60 -35.71 24.04
CA GLY A 16 -23.01 -35.35 23.86
C GLY A 16 -23.42 -34.03 24.52
N ALA A 17 -22.45 -33.24 24.98
CA ALA A 17 -22.68 -31.95 25.63
C ALA A 17 -22.89 -30.81 24.61
N LEU A 18 -22.56 -31.06 23.35
CA LEU A 18 -22.66 -30.12 22.23
C LEU A 18 -23.29 -30.83 21.04
N THR A 19 -24.26 -30.19 20.39
CA THR A 19 -24.89 -30.73 19.17
C THR A 19 -23.97 -30.57 17.95
N ASP A 20 -24.23 -31.32 16.87
CA ASP A 20 -23.45 -31.22 15.62
C ASP A 20 -23.54 -29.82 15.00
N GLU A 21 -24.68 -29.14 15.13
CA GLU A 21 -24.88 -27.78 14.64
C GLU A 21 -24.07 -26.75 15.45
N GLU A 22 -24.10 -26.85 16.79
CA GLU A 22 -23.31 -25.98 17.67
C GLU A 22 -21.80 -26.22 17.49
N PHE A 23 -21.40 -27.48 17.27
CA PHE A 23 -20.01 -27.83 16.98
C PHE A 23 -19.51 -27.15 15.71
N GLU A 24 -20.25 -27.24 14.59
CA GLU A 24 -19.82 -26.60 13.35
C GLU A 24 -19.86 -25.06 13.46
N GLN A 25 -20.83 -24.48 14.17
CA GLN A 25 -20.83 -23.03 14.43
C GLN A 25 -19.60 -22.57 15.21
N GLU A 26 -19.26 -23.25 16.31
CA GLU A 26 -18.16 -22.84 17.19
C GLU A 26 -16.79 -23.15 16.57
N LYS A 27 -16.68 -24.25 15.82
CA LYS A 27 -15.53 -24.55 14.98
C LYS A 27 -15.33 -23.47 13.92
N GLN A 28 -16.38 -23.02 13.24
CA GLN A 28 -16.31 -21.91 12.28
C GLN A 28 -15.89 -20.60 12.97
N LYS A 29 -16.37 -20.30 14.18
CA LYS A 29 -15.93 -19.13 14.97
C LYS A 29 -14.46 -19.21 15.37
N ILE A 30 -13.98 -20.38 15.80
CA ILE A 30 -12.57 -20.59 16.16
C ILE A 30 -11.70 -20.47 14.92
N LEU A 31 -12.09 -21.07 13.80
CA LEU A 31 -11.36 -20.98 12.53
C LEU A 31 -11.30 -19.53 12.01
N ASN A 32 -12.44 -18.82 12.03
CA ASN A 32 -12.51 -17.41 11.62
C ASN A 32 -11.83 -16.45 12.62
N GLY A 33 -11.89 -16.76 13.91
CA GLY A 33 -11.27 -15.99 14.99
C GLY A 33 -9.76 -16.17 15.04
N GLU A 34 -9.25 -17.36 14.76
CA GLU A 34 -7.81 -17.61 14.63
C GLU A 34 -7.22 -17.14 13.30
N SER A 35 -8.01 -17.11 12.22
CA SER A 35 -7.59 -16.46 10.98
C SER A 35 -7.35 -14.96 11.16
N ARG A 36 -7.93 -14.36 12.21
CA ARG A 36 -7.72 -12.97 12.60
C ARG A 36 -6.48 -12.91 13.51
N LYS A 37 -5.30 -13.00 12.90
CA LYS A 37 -4.05 -12.73 13.60
C LYS A 37 -4.09 -11.27 14.05
N ASP A 38 -4.18 -11.05 15.36
CA ASP A 38 -4.30 -9.70 15.92
C ASP A 38 -2.91 -9.10 16.15
N THR A 39 -2.62 -8.03 15.43
CA THR A 39 -1.41 -7.22 15.59
C THR A 39 -1.84 -5.92 16.28
N PHE A 40 -1.41 -5.71 17.54
CA PHE A 40 -1.81 -4.55 18.38
C PHE A 40 -3.32 -4.45 18.69
N GLY A 41 -4.04 -5.57 18.75
CA GLY A 41 -5.48 -5.57 19.01
C GLY A 41 -6.34 -5.12 17.82
N ILE A 42 -5.71 -4.95 16.64
CA ILE A 42 -6.38 -4.80 15.36
C ILE A 42 -6.01 -5.97 14.45
N SER A 43 -6.94 -6.38 13.59
CA SER A 43 -6.68 -7.50 12.68
C SER A 43 -5.55 -7.18 11.70
N ASP A 44 -4.76 -8.17 11.31
CA ASP A 44 -3.73 -8.04 10.28
C ASP A 44 -4.28 -7.41 8.98
N SER A 45 -5.49 -7.77 8.55
CA SER A 45 -6.15 -7.19 7.37
C SER A 45 -6.47 -5.71 7.56
N SER A 46 -6.95 -5.32 8.75
CA SER A 46 -7.15 -3.91 9.09
C SER A 46 -5.83 -3.15 9.05
N TYR A 47 -4.76 -3.73 9.62
CA TYR A 47 -3.43 -3.14 9.60
C TYR A 47 -2.90 -2.97 8.17
N LEU A 48 -3.03 -4.00 7.34
CA LEU A 48 -2.67 -3.97 5.92
C LEU A 48 -3.44 -2.88 5.17
N GLY A 49 -4.73 -2.74 5.41
CA GLY A 49 -5.52 -1.65 4.83
C GLY A 49 -4.99 -0.28 5.27
N LEU A 50 -4.80 -0.11 6.58
CA LEU A 50 -4.37 1.15 7.18
C LEU A 50 -3.02 1.63 6.65
N ILE A 51 -2.00 0.77 6.57
CA ILE A 51 -0.67 1.19 6.09
C ILE A 51 -0.70 1.77 4.67
N ASN A 52 -1.62 1.32 3.82
CA ASN A 52 -1.81 1.91 2.50
C ASN A 52 -2.59 3.24 2.60
N LEU A 53 -3.69 3.28 3.35
CA LEU A 53 -4.53 4.48 3.48
C LEU A 53 -3.81 5.64 4.17
N LEU A 54 -2.87 5.36 5.07
CA LEU A 54 -2.03 6.38 5.72
C LEU A 54 -1.23 7.20 4.71
N LEU A 55 -0.91 6.66 3.52
CA LEU A 55 -0.24 7.41 2.45
C LEU A 55 -1.07 8.58 1.91
N LEU A 56 -2.40 8.56 2.10
CA LEU A 56 -3.30 9.62 1.65
C LEU A 56 -3.30 10.85 2.57
N ILE A 57 -2.69 10.74 3.76
CA ILE A 57 -2.54 11.90 4.65
C ILE A 57 -1.63 12.92 3.94
N PRO A 58 -2.10 14.16 3.73
CA PRO A 58 -1.31 15.19 3.08
C PRO A 58 0.02 15.41 3.80
N THR A 59 1.09 15.67 3.03
CA THR A 59 2.44 16.06 3.51
C THR A 59 3.22 14.97 4.25
N TRP A 60 2.62 14.28 5.23
CA TRP A 60 3.30 13.35 6.14
C TRP A 60 2.89 11.88 5.97
N GLY A 61 1.91 11.57 5.11
CA GLY A 61 1.36 10.22 4.98
C GLY A 61 2.40 9.13 4.64
N TRP A 62 3.41 9.46 3.83
CA TRP A 62 4.51 8.56 3.52
C TRP A 62 5.35 8.22 4.76
N ILE A 63 5.66 9.20 5.63
CA ILE A 63 6.38 8.94 6.88
C ILE A 63 5.54 8.07 7.80
N VAL A 64 4.28 8.44 8.02
CA VAL A 64 3.38 7.72 8.94
C VAL A 64 3.18 6.27 8.48
N SER A 65 3.00 6.05 7.17
CA SER A 65 2.91 4.71 6.59
C SER A 65 4.20 3.89 6.77
N ILE A 66 5.37 4.48 6.58
CA ILE A 66 6.66 3.80 6.79
C ILE A 66 6.87 3.45 8.27
N VAL A 67 6.58 4.37 9.19
CA VAL A 67 6.68 4.11 10.63
C VAL A 67 5.73 2.98 11.03
N ALA A 68 4.48 3.00 10.56
CA ALA A 68 3.55 1.91 10.78
C ALA A 68 4.11 0.58 10.25
N TRP A 69 4.64 0.55 9.02
CA TRP A 69 5.30 -0.65 8.51
C TRP A 69 6.46 -1.13 9.40
N ILE A 70 7.34 -0.24 9.85
CA ILE A 70 8.48 -0.59 10.73
C ILE A 70 8.00 -1.20 12.06
N ILE A 71 6.87 -0.75 12.59
CA ILE A 71 6.29 -1.29 13.83
C ILE A 71 5.64 -2.66 13.59
N GLY A 72 4.94 -2.83 12.45
CA GLY A 72 4.18 -4.05 12.15
C GLY A 72 4.95 -5.17 11.44
N ARG A 73 6.12 -4.88 10.83
CA ARG A 73 6.87 -5.83 9.99
C ARG A 73 7.31 -7.11 10.70
N ASP A 74 7.62 -7.05 11.99
CA ASP A 74 8.11 -8.23 12.73
C ASP A 74 6.95 -9.07 13.31
N LYS A 75 5.71 -8.58 13.18
CA LYS A 75 4.49 -9.23 13.71
C LYS A 75 3.79 -10.09 12.66
N SER A 76 3.77 -9.62 11.40
CA SER A 76 3.12 -10.30 10.30
C SER A 76 3.96 -10.25 9.04
N GLU A 77 4.17 -11.42 8.43
CA GLU A 77 4.89 -11.54 7.16
C GLU A 77 4.17 -10.77 6.05
N ALA A 78 2.82 -10.78 6.05
CA ALA A 78 2.04 -10.02 5.08
C ALA A 78 2.31 -8.50 5.19
N ILE A 79 2.41 -7.97 6.42
CA ILE A 79 2.75 -6.56 6.67
C ILE A 79 4.19 -6.28 6.21
N ALA A 80 5.12 -7.20 6.49
CA ALA A 80 6.51 -7.08 6.04
C ALA A 80 6.61 -7.02 4.51
N ILE A 81 5.87 -7.88 3.80
CA ILE A 81 5.76 -7.90 2.33
C ILE A 81 5.14 -6.59 1.83
N GLN A 82 4.01 -6.18 2.40
CA GLN A 82 3.28 -4.99 1.94
C GLN A 82 4.12 -3.73 2.06
N GLY A 83 4.85 -3.54 3.16
CA GLY A 83 5.71 -2.36 3.27
C GLY A 83 6.89 -2.36 2.33
N ARG A 84 7.42 -3.53 1.92
CA ARG A 84 8.41 -3.57 0.83
C ARG A 84 7.81 -3.07 -0.48
N TYR A 85 6.55 -3.41 -0.79
CA TYR A 85 5.85 -2.85 -1.95
C TYR A 85 5.63 -1.34 -1.82
N ILE A 86 5.25 -0.85 -0.64
CA ILE A 86 5.10 0.60 -0.38
C ILE A 86 6.44 1.32 -0.57
N ILE A 87 7.54 0.81 -0.01
CA ILE A 87 8.87 1.42 -0.16
C ILE A 87 9.33 1.43 -1.62
N ASN A 88 9.18 0.31 -2.33
CA ASN A 88 9.51 0.23 -3.76
C ASN A 88 8.73 1.27 -4.56
N TRP A 89 7.44 1.42 -4.27
CA TRP A 89 6.60 2.41 -4.92
C TRP A 89 7.02 3.84 -4.57
N LEU A 90 7.27 4.16 -3.30
CA LEU A 90 7.71 5.48 -2.86
C LEU A 90 9.06 5.88 -3.49
N ILE A 91 10.03 4.97 -3.57
CA ILE A 91 11.31 5.22 -4.25
C ILE A 91 11.08 5.48 -5.75
N SER A 92 10.24 4.66 -6.38
CA SER A 92 9.90 4.85 -7.81
C SER A 92 9.24 6.20 -8.05
N TRP A 93 8.30 6.58 -7.18
CA TRP A 93 7.61 7.87 -7.24
C TRP A 93 8.57 9.05 -7.06
N ALA A 94 9.53 8.94 -6.14
CA ALA A 94 10.58 9.95 -5.97
C ALA A 94 11.44 10.10 -7.23
N ILE A 95 11.82 9.00 -7.87
CA ILE A 95 12.57 9.02 -9.14
C ILE A 95 11.75 9.71 -10.23
N TYR A 96 10.47 9.35 -10.39
CA TYR A 96 9.60 9.98 -11.38
C TYR A 96 9.45 11.49 -11.15
N MET A 97 9.30 11.92 -9.90
CA MET A 97 9.23 13.34 -9.54
C MET A 97 10.54 14.08 -9.82
N ILE A 98 11.70 13.46 -9.60
CA ILE A 98 12.99 14.08 -9.93
C ILE A 98 13.14 14.26 -11.44
N ILE A 99 12.81 13.24 -12.24
CA ILE A 99 12.88 13.32 -13.71
C ILE A 99 11.95 14.41 -14.24
N VAL A 100 10.72 14.45 -13.73
CA VAL A 100 9.75 15.50 -14.06
C VAL A 100 10.29 16.86 -13.64
N GLY A 101 10.79 17.00 -12.41
CA GLY A 101 11.35 18.24 -11.88
C GLY A 101 12.51 18.79 -12.72
N ILE A 102 13.47 17.94 -13.11
CA ILE A 102 14.58 18.32 -13.99
C ILE A 102 14.06 18.78 -15.35
N THR A 103 13.09 18.05 -15.91
CA THR A 103 12.46 18.41 -17.18
C THR A 103 11.78 19.77 -17.08
N LEU A 104 11.01 20.05 -16.02
CA LEU A 104 10.39 21.36 -15.82
C LEU A 104 11.44 22.47 -15.64
N ALA A 105 12.47 22.24 -14.83
CA ALA A 105 13.52 23.22 -14.58
C ALA A 105 14.27 23.61 -15.87
N GLY A 106 14.62 22.62 -16.70
CA GLY A 106 15.23 22.87 -18.01
C GLY A 106 14.32 23.69 -18.94
N ASN A 107 13.01 23.43 -18.91
CA ASN A 107 12.04 24.21 -19.68
C ASN A 107 11.89 25.64 -19.16
N LEU A 108 11.87 25.87 -17.84
CA LEU A 108 11.85 27.22 -17.26
C LEU A 108 13.10 28.01 -17.65
N PHE A 109 14.26 27.36 -17.60
CA PHE A 109 15.52 27.97 -17.99
C PHE A 109 15.55 28.33 -19.48
N GLY A 110 15.11 27.41 -20.35
CA GLY A 110 15.01 27.66 -21.79
C GLY A 110 14.02 28.79 -22.14
N ALA A 111 12.86 28.82 -21.48
CA ALA A 111 11.87 29.89 -21.65
C ALA A 111 12.42 31.25 -21.21
N LEU A 112 13.17 31.30 -20.09
CA LEU A 112 13.81 32.52 -19.62
C LEU A 112 14.81 33.05 -20.66
N ILE A 113 15.76 32.23 -21.13
CA ILE A 113 16.73 32.65 -22.16
C ILE A 113 16.05 33.05 -23.47
N GLY A 114 15.03 32.31 -23.89
CA GLY A 114 14.23 32.63 -25.08
C GLY A 114 13.56 34.00 -24.97
N SER A 115 13.01 34.33 -23.79
CA SER A 115 12.35 35.62 -23.53
C SER A 115 13.30 36.81 -23.55
N LEU A 116 14.57 36.63 -23.16
CA LEU A 116 15.61 37.66 -23.29
C LEU A 116 15.95 37.93 -24.76
N SER A 117 15.78 36.92 -25.62
CA SER A 117 16.12 36.99 -27.04
C SER A 117 15.00 37.65 -27.87
N SER A 118 13.74 37.41 -27.52
CA SER A 118 12.59 38.07 -28.14
C SER A 118 11.33 37.94 -27.27
N PRO A 119 10.37 38.88 -27.34
CA PRO A 119 9.09 38.76 -26.65
C PRO A 119 8.31 37.49 -27.02
N LEU A 120 8.50 36.99 -28.25
CA LEU A 120 7.88 35.75 -28.73
C LEU A 120 8.55 34.49 -28.15
N GLY A 121 9.75 34.60 -27.58
CA GLY A 121 10.45 33.51 -26.90
C GLY A 121 9.77 33.05 -25.59
N LEU A 122 8.84 33.83 -25.03
CA LEU A 122 7.93 33.33 -24.00
C LEU A 122 7.00 32.22 -24.53
N LEU A 123 6.67 32.25 -25.83
CA LEU A 123 5.81 31.26 -26.46
C LEU A 123 6.54 29.95 -26.79
N SER A 124 7.89 29.92 -26.79
CA SER A 124 8.60 28.63 -26.81
C SER A 124 8.40 27.86 -25.51
N GLY A 125 8.04 28.55 -24.42
CA GLY A 125 7.52 27.96 -23.20
C GLY A 125 6.09 27.40 -23.34
N SER A 126 5.33 27.70 -24.40
CA SER A 126 3.93 27.25 -24.52
C SER A 126 3.73 25.72 -24.61
N PHE A 127 4.80 24.92 -24.74
CA PHE A 127 4.75 23.48 -24.49
C PHE A 127 4.47 23.11 -23.01
N PHE A 128 4.48 24.08 -22.09
CA PHE A 128 4.19 23.91 -20.66
C PHE A 128 2.80 23.30 -20.40
N THR A 129 1.78 23.64 -21.22
CA THR A 129 0.40 23.17 -21.01
C THR A 129 0.19 21.72 -21.45
N LEU A 130 0.72 21.34 -22.61
CA LEU A 130 0.69 19.95 -23.10
C LEU A 130 1.54 19.01 -22.23
N ARG A 131 2.63 19.51 -21.65
CA ARG A 131 3.50 18.74 -20.73
C ARG A 131 3.03 18.70 -19.28
N ALA A 132 2.01 19.48 -18.90
CA ALA A 132 1.38 19.39 -17.58
C ALA A 132 0.42 18.19 -17.46
N LEU A 133 -0.09 17.66 -18.58
CA LEU A 133 -0.99 16.49 -18.61
C LEU A 133 -0.41 15.25 -17.89
N PRO A 134 0.85 14.83 -18.17
CA PRO A 134 1.48 13.74 -17.42
C PRO A 134 1.55 13.96 -15.90
N ILE A 135 1.70 15.21 -15.46
CA ILE A 135 1.77 15.55 -14.02
C ILE A 135 0.41 15.33 -13.38
N ILE A 136 -0.66 15.82 -14.01
CA ILE A 136 -2.03 15.63 -13.55
C ILE A 136 -2.36 14.13 -13.46
N LEU A 137 -1.96 13.34 -14.46
CA LEU A 137 -2.14 11.90 -14.47
C LEU A 137 -1.36 11.20 -13.34
N LEU A 138 -0.08 11.55 -13.15
CA LEU A 138 0.74 11.03 -12.06
C LEU A 138 0.13 11.36 -10.70
N SER A 139 -0.32 12.60 -10.49
CA SER A 139 -1.00 13.01 -9.26
C SER A 139 -2.26 12.19 -9.01
N ALA A 140 -3.10 11.98 -10.03
CA ALA A 140 -4.30 11.13 -9.88
C ALA A 140 -3.92 9.69 -9.46
N VAL A 141 -2.91 9.10 -10.10
CA VAL A 141 -2.40 7.77 -9.76
C VAL A 141 -1.90 7.70 -8.31
N PHE A 142 -1.25 8.75 -7.82
CA PHE A 142 -0.77 8.82 -6.42
C PHE A 142 -1.89 8.69 -5.40
N PHE A 143 -3.09 9.19 -5.69
CA PHE A 143 -4.24 9.04 -4.80
C PHE A 143 -4.98 7.71 -5.03
N VAL A 144 -5.16 7.29 -6.27
CA VAL A 144 -5.93 6.09 -6.61
C VAL A 144 -5.25 4.81 -6.09
N PHE A 145 -3.93 4.71 -6.22
CA PHE A 145 -3.20 3.49 -5.86
C PHE A 145 -3.26 3.15 -4.37
N PRO A 146 -2.99 4.07 -3.42
CA PRO A 146 -3.18 3.81 -2.01
C PRO A 146 -4.62 3.43 -1.63
N ILE A 147 -5.64 3.96 -2.32
CA ILE A 147 -7.04 3.55 -2.10
C ILE A 147 -7.24 2.08 -2.48
N ILE A 148 -6.77 1.67 -3.66
CA ILE A 148 -6.85 0.28 -4.12
C ILE A 148 -6.05 -0.65 -3.19
N GLY A 149 -4.84 -0.24 -2.80
CA GLY A 149 -4.00 -0.95 -1.85
C GLY A 149 -4.69 -1.11 -0.49
N GLY A 150 -5.34 -0.06 0.00
CA GLY A 150 -6.14 -0.06 1.22
C GLY A 150 -7.29 -1.07 1.17
N ILE A 151 -8.11 -1.02 0.11
CA ILE A 151 -9.23 -1.95 -0.08
C ILE A 151 -8.74 -3.41 -0.15
N LYS A 152 -7.65 -3.67 -0.88
CA LYS A 152 -7.06 -5.02 -0.96
C LYS A 152 -6.47 -5.47 0.37
N GLY A 153 -5.83 -4.57 1.10
CA GLY A 153 -5.30 -4.82 2.44
C GLY A 153 -6.41 -5.18 3.44
N LEU A 154 -7.53 -4.46 3.42
CA LEU A 154 -8.70 -4.77 4.26
C LEU A 154 -9.29 -6.16 3.97
N ASN A 155 -9.09 -6.69 2.76
CA ASN A 155 -9.42 -8.06 2.38
C ASN A 155 -8.33 -9.09 2.73
N GLY A 156 -7.30 -8.70 3.48
CA GLY A 156 -6.18 -9.55 3.88
C GLY A 156 -5.17 -9.84 2.78
N LYS A 157 -5.23 -9.13 1.64
CA LYS A 157 -4.34 -9.36 0.49
C LYS A 157 -3.25 -8.30 0.44
N THR A 158 -2.01 -8.74 0.22
CA THR A 158 -0.94 -7.82 -0.15
C THR A 158 -1.15 -7.33 -1.58
N TRP A 159 -0.68 -6.12 -1.86
CA TRP A 159 -0.84 -5.48 -3.15
C TRP A 159 0.46 -4.83 -3.61
N LYS A 160 0.98 -5.34 -4.71
CA LYS A 160 2.10 -4.76 -5.45
C LYS A 160 1.60 -3.53 -6.20
N TYR A 161 2.14 -2.37 -5.84
CA TYR A 161 1.80 -1.12 -6.49
C TYR A 161 2.25 -1.15 -7.97
N PRO A 162 1.37 -0.86 -8.93
CA PRO A 162 1.75 -0.69 -10.33
C PRO A 162 2.75 0.46 -10.46
N LEU A 163 3.57 0.40 -11.51
CA LEU A 163 4.65 1.37 -11.75
C LEU A 163 5.71 1.41 -10.62
N SER A 164 5.75 0.42 -9.72
CA SER A 164 6.85 0.28 -8.77
C SER A 164 8.00 -0.53 -9.39
N ILE A 165 9.20 -0.01 -9.22
CA ILE A 165 10.46 -0.67 -9.52
C ILE A 165 10.88 -1.47 -8.27
N PRO A 166 11.15 -2.77 -8.37
CA PRO A 166 11.38 -3.63 -7.22
C PRO A 166 12.82 -3.51 -6.69
N PHE A 167 13.09 -2.49 -5.86
CA PHE A 167 14.40 -2.32 -5.20
C PHE A 167 14.60 -3.29 -4.03
N LEU A 168 13.56 -3.49 -3.23
CA LEU A 168 13.51 -4.44 -2.13
C LEU A 168 12.80 -5.72 -2.58
N LYS A 169 13.49 -6.86 -2.48
CA LYS A 169 12.93 -8.18 -2.83
C LYS A 169 11.95 -8.65 -1.75
N SER A 170 10.73 -9.04 -2.14
CA SER A 170 9.80 -9.77 -1.28
C SER A 170 10.04 -11.26 -1.42
N SER A 171 10.35 -11.96 -0.32
CA SER A 171 10.78 -13.36 -0.30
C SER A 171 9.67 -14.41 -0.51
N VAL A 172 8.48 -14.03 -0.98
CA VAL A 172 7.39 -14.96 -1.30
C VAL A 172 7.10 -14.86 -2.78
N SER A 173 7.14 -16.02 -3.45
CA SER A 173 7.24 -16.19 -4.90
C SER A 173 6.34 -15.23 -5.69
N ASP A 174 6.97 -14.43 -6.56
CA ASP A 174 6.33 -13.92 -7.77
C ASP A 174 6.01 -15.14 -8.67
N ASN A 175 4.87 -15.79 -8.44
CA ASN A 175 4.20 -16.72 -9.36
C ASN A 175 2.69 -16.46 -9.30
#